data_AF-A0A177W8T8-F1
#
_entry.id   AF-A0A177W8T8-F1
#
_cell.length_a   1.000
_cell.length_b   1.000
_cell.length_c   1.000
_cell.angle_alpha   90.00
_cell.angle_beta   90.00
_cell.angle_gamma   90.00
#
_symmetry.space_group_name_H-M   'P 1'
#
loop_
_entity.id
_entity.type
_entity.pdbx_description
1 polymer ?
#
loop_
_entity_poly.entity_id
_entity_poly.type
_entity_poly.pdbx_seq_one_letter_code
_entity_poly.pdbx_strand_id
1 'polypeptide(L)'
;MTTLPELPSTTEKNVCTDEKISAELAASISTLTSTSPLPKVKPGDAMEALTTLVADLTAAKKHATPLLKDVQVLAERTWRVNVAYEHRIAQLEREKRQVGHSQPIAFVLERLTETVWKRFDELIMPLWRFEDSMVPIYEELCLILNGLESLQTMCNVDASERESRLHGFQDRLHAIENKMVDGKLVPDGRSETSSHIPSGQAMCVQLMERCYRLVRKISDAEPAVDPLLFNYKKLLEDIISNLKSMLDSVSVGNKIDPVELHVYQEQAQAVDSMRKDGKFFDKNGNIPEGQAILHELLEEAFDLIHECMVEYEAQDANDDPFSDVLDTLIDRVFNVRIGLTRYAGTATDSISTISKPALKLMYDVAKEGVVIATDTVAHPQKAALGAYSKLRAVASSTMKFINRIGEELEPIDETLQPQYETLHVIRQTLRKMRNERNRVYLAAQVKPSESEVDVQMKRAKETIAQFNEAYSAQLSEILTDLHKMERSRVDGKFMNDFGEVPSGQVPLSAMLDECFCIAMEMGDETIV
;
A
#
# COMPACT_ATOMS: atom_id res chain seq x y z
N MET A 1 30.79 99.54 12.06
CA MET A 1 29.69 99.11 11.17
C MET A 1 30.35 98.50 9.94
N THR A 2 30.20 97.25 9.54
CA THR A 2 29.52 96.06 10.06
C THR A 2 30.20 94.88 9.34
N THR A 3 30.44 93.79 10.06
CA THR A 3 31.31 92.66 9.71
C THR A 3 30.60 91.58 8.87
N LEU A 4 31.31 91.01 7.89
CA LEU A 4 31.14 89.64 7.36
C LEU A 4 31.84 88.64 8.28
N PRO A 5 31.67 87.28 8.19
CA PRO A 5 30.78 86.42 7.36
C PRO A 5 30.08 85.28 8.17
N GLU A 6 29.20 84.45 7.56
CA GLU A 6 28.94 83.03 7.96
C GLU A 6 28.09 82.22 6.94
N LEU A 7 28.34 80.90 6.86
CA LEU A 7 27.59 79.79 6.23
C LEU A 7 27.68 78.61 7.24
N PRO A 8 26.83 77.55 7.27
CA PRO A 8 25.54 77.24 6.59
C PRO A 8 24.43 76.66 7.55
N SER A 9 23.20 76.39 7.07
CA SER A 9 22.39 75.24 7.54
C SER A 9 21.22 74.87 6.61
N THR A 10 21.15 73.57 6.28
CA THR A 10 20.08 72.82 5.61
C THR A 10 18.76 72.82 6.39
N THR A 11 17.61 72.92 5.69
CA THR A 11 16.47 71.97 5.66
C THR A 11 15.17 72.68 5.32
N GLU A 12 14.63 72.47 4.11
CA GLU A 12 13.18 72.52 3.87
C GLU A 12 12.80 71.27 3.09
N LYS A 13 12.15 70.33 3.78
CA LYS A 13 11.57 69.11 3.20
C LYS A 13 10.14 69.41 2.76
N ASN A 14 9.86 69.06 1.51
CA ASN A 14 8.53 68.95 0.92
C ASN A 14 7.59 68.10 1.79
N VAL A 15 6.50 68.71 2.26
CA VAL A 15 5.34 68.04 2.86
C VAL A 15 4.18 68.20 1.87
N CYS A 16 4.07 67.33 0.87
CA CYS A 16 2.84 67.09 0.08
C CYS A 16 3.02 65.91 -0.88
N THR A 17 3.19 64.69 -0.35
CA THR A 17 3.22 63.45 -1.17
C THR A 17 2.31 62.38 -0.59
N ASP A 18 2.20 62.29 0.73
CA ASP A 18 1.48 61.18 1.38
C ASP A 18 -0.05 61.30 1.30
N GLU A 19 -0.61 62.51 1.29
CA GLU A 19 -2.07 62.68 1.11
C GLU A 19 -2.54 62.35 -0.31
N LYS A 20 -1.72 62.64 -1.33
CA LYS A 20 -2.02 62.32 -2.73
C LYS A 20 -1.90 60.82 -2.99
N ILE A 21 -0.84 60.20 -2.48
CA ILE A 21 -0.62 58.75 -2.57
C ILE A 21 -1.70 58.01 -1.78
N SER A 22 -2.09 58.50 -0.60
CA SER A 22 -3.17 57.92 0.20
C SER A 22 -4.54 58.07 -0.48
N ALA A 23 -4.81 59.20 -1.14
CA ALA A 23 -6.04 59.41 -1.90
C ALA A 23 -6.12 58.55 -3.18
N GLU A 24 -5.00 58.36 -3.89
CA GLU A 24 -4.90 57.48 -5.07
C GLU A 24 -5.00 55.99 -4.68
N LEU A 25 -4.41 55.61 -3.54
CA LEU A 25 -4.54 54.28 -2.96
C LEU A 25 -5.99 54.03 -2.49
N ALA A 26 -6.64 55.00 -1.85
CA ALA A 26 -8.03 54.90 -1.43
C ALA A 26 -9.00 54.81 -2.63
N ALA A 27 -8.76 55.56 -3.71
CA ALA A 27 -9.54 55.47 -4.95
C ALA A 27 -9.33 54.13 -5.68
N SER A 28 -8.11 53.59 -5.66
CA SER A 28 -7.79 52.26 -6.22
C SER A 28 -8.40 51.13 -5.38
N ILE A 29 -8.46 51.28 -4.05
CA ILE A 29 -9.14 50.34 -3.16
C ILE A 29 -10.66 50.40 -3.36
N SER A 30 -11.25 51.59 -3.52
CA SER A 30 -12.69 51.75 -3.79
C SER A 30 -13.14 51.19 -5.13
N THR A 31 -12.26 51.13 -6.14
CA THR A 31 -12.56 50.51 -7.44
C THR A 31 -12.39 48.99 -7.43
N LEU A 32 -11.60 48.44 -6.50
CA LEU A 32 -11.43 46.99 -6.27
C LEU A 32 -12.50 46.39 -5.34
N THR A 33 -13.18 47.19 -4.53
CA THR A 33 -14.30 46.73 -3.71
C THR A 33 -15.59 46.70 -4.53
N SER A 34 -15.98 45.51 -5.01
CA SER A 34 -17.34 45.28 -5.52
C SER A 34 -18.33 45.73 -4.43
N THR A 35 -19.28 46.60 -4.79
CA THR A 35 -20.33 47.16 -3.91
C THR A 35 -21.36 46.11 -3.45
N SER A 36 -21.10 44.82 -3.62
CA SER A 36 -21.97 43.77 -3.13
C SER A 36 -21.77 43.58 -1.61
N PRO A 37 -22.85 43.63 -0.81
CA PRO A 37 -22.74 43.40 0.63
C PRO A 37 -22.18 42.00 0.90
N LEU A 38 -21.24 41.92 1.84
CA LEU A 38 -20.62 40.66 2.26
C LEU A 38 -21.70 39.63 2.63
N PRO A 39 -21.63 38.40 2.08
CA PRO A 39 -22.64 37.39 2.35
C PRO A 39 -22.61 36.97 3.82
N LYS A 40 -23.80 36.75 4.42
CA LYS A 40 -23.93 36.14 5.74
C LYS A 40 -23.56 34.66 5.64
N VAL A 41 -22.32 34.31 5.97
CA VAL A 41 -21.76 32.95 5.80
C VAL A 41 -22.25 32.03 6.92
N LYS A 42 -22.84 30.87 6.59
CA LYS A 42 -23.22 29.84 7.58
C LYS A 42 -21.99 29.00 7.98
N PRO A 43 -22.03 28.26 9.11
CA PRO A 43 -20.87 27.51 9.62
C PRO A 43 -20.29 26.47 8.65
N GLY A 44 -21.13 25.81 7.85
CA GLY A 44 -20.69 24.84 6.83
C GLY A 44 -19.94 25.49 5.68
N ASP A 45 -20.47 26.62 5.20
CA ASP A 45 -19.95 27.37 4.05
C ASP A 45 -18.51 27.88 4.28
N ALA A 46 -18.16 28.26 5.51
CA ALA A 46 -16.81 28.74 5.85
C ALA A 46 -15.77 27.61 5.88
N MET A 47 -16.14 26.43 6.39
CA MET A 47 -15.27 25.26 6.44
C MET A 47 -15.03 24.69 5.04
N GLU A 48 -16.07 24.64 4.21
CA GLU A 48 -15.99 24.23 2.81
C GLU A 48 -15.11 25.20 2.00
N ALA A 49 -15.27 26.52 2.20
CA ALA A 49 -14.45 27.53 1.53
C ALA A 49 -12.96 27.44 1.90
N LEU A 50 -12.64 27.22 3.18
CA LEU A 50 -11.25 27.03 3.64
C LEU A 50 -10.65 25.72 3.13
N THR A 51 -11.41 24.63 3.15
CA THR A 51 -10.95 23.32 2.67
C THR A 51 -10.64 23.38 1.17
N THR A 52 -11.53 24.00 0.40
CA THR A 52 -11.34 24.21 -1.04
C THR A 52 -10.14 25.13 -1.30
N LEU A 53 -9.99 26.21 -0.54
CA LEU A 53 -8.84 27.12 -0.66
C LEU A 53 -7.51 26.44 -0.32
N VAL A 54 -7.46 25.58 0.69
CA VAL A 54 -6.28 24.77 1.02
C VAL A 54 -5.94 23.80 -0.11
N ALA A 55 -6.95 23.16 -0.71
CA ALA A 55 -6.75 22.29 -1.88
C ALA A 55 -6.18 23.07 -3.08
N ASP A 56 -6.75 24.24 -3.37
CA ASP A 56 -6.31 25.10 -4.48
C ASP A 56 -4.90 25.65 -4.26
N LEU A 57 -4.56 26.10 -3.04
CA LEU A 57 -3.19 26.51 -2.68
C LEU A 57 -2.19 25.34 -2.74
N THR A 58 -2.64 24.13 -2.40
CA THR A 58 -1.81 22.92 -2.48
C THR A 58 -1.59 22.49 -3.92
N ALA A 59 -2.61 22.59 -4.78
CA ALA A 59 -2.49 22.37 -6.21
C ALA A 59 -1.58 23.42 -6.86
N ALA A 60 -1.75 24.71 -6.53
CA ALA A 60 -0.88 25.78 -7.00
C ALA A 60 0.59 25.56 -6.59
N LYS A 61 0.83 25.03 -5.38
CA LYS A 61 2.17 24.60 -4.95
C LYS A 61 2.72 23.44 -5.79
N LYS A 62 1.87 22.46 -6.13
CA LYS A 62 2.25 21.29 -6.94
C LYS A 62 2.69 21.70 -8.36
N HIS A 63 2.08 22.73 -8.93
CA HIS A 63 2.45 23.27 -10.24
C HIS A 63 3.73 24.11 -10.24
N ALA A 64 4.39 24.29 -9.08
CA ALA A 64 5.69 24.93 -8.83
C ALA A 64 5.86 26.40 -9.30
N THR A 65 5.16 26.86 -10.33
CA THR A 65 5.36 28.16 -11.01
C THR A 65 4.04 28.64 -11.66
N PRO A 66 3.04 29.06 -10.87
CA PRO A 66 1.77 29.57 -11.40
C PRO A 66 1.93 30.94 -12.09
N LEU A 67 1.05 31.26 -13.04
CA LEU A 67 0.99 32.58 -13.69
C LEU A 67 0.57 33.65 -12.67
N LEU A 68 1.06 34.88 -12.83
CA LEU A 68 0.83 35.93 -11.84
C LEU A 68 -0.66 36.33 -11.76
N LYS A 69 -1.38 36.31 -12.88
CA LYS A 69 -2.84 36.49 -12.91
C LYS A 69 -3.58 35.49 -12.01
N ASP A 70 -3.12 34.23 -11.96
CA ASP A 70 -3.74 33.18 -11.17
C ASP A 70 -3.44 33.39 -9.68
N VAL A 71 -2.24 33.90 -9.38
CA VAL A 71 -1.79 34.28 -8.04
C VAL A 71 -2.57 35.49 -7.51
N GLN A 72 -2.88 36.47 -8.35
CA GLN A 72 -3.71 37.63 -7.98
C GLN A 72 -5.15 37.21 -7.64
N VAL A 73 -5.77 36.38 -8.48
CA VAL A 73 -7.11 35.81 -8.22
C VAL A 73 -7.10 34.97 -6.94
N LEU A 74 -6.05 34.18 -6.73
CA LEU A 74 -5.88 33.36 -5.53
C LEU A 74 -5.68 34.23 -4.28
N ALA A 75 -4.88 35.29 -4.35
CA ALA A 75 -4.65 36.24 -3.27
C ALA A 75 -5.92 37.00 -2.88
N GLU A 76 -6.70 37.46 -3.86
CA GLU A 76 -7.98 38.12 -3.62
C GLU A 76 -8.97 37.16 -2.94
N ARG A 77 -9.01 35.91 -3.40
CA ARG A 77 -9.85 34.87 -2.79
C ARG A 77 -9.38 34.53 -1.37
N THR A 78 -8.07 34.40 -1.13
CA THR A 78 -7.51 34.19 0.21
C THR A 78 -7.86 35.33 1.15
N TRP A 79 -7.75 36.58 0.69
CA TRP A 79 -8.13 37.75 1.48
C TRP A 79 -9.62 37.75 1.82
N ARG A 80 -10.50 37.50 0.83
CA ARG A 80 -11.95 37.42 1.05
C ARG A 80 -12.34 36.31 2.04
N VAL A 81 -11.72 35.13 1.92
CA VAL A 81 -11.94 34.00 2.84
C VAL A 81 -11.43 34.33 4.24
N ASN A 82 -10.27 34.98 4.37
CA ASN A 82 -9.73 35.39 5.65
C ASN A 82 -10.60 36.44 6.37
N VAL A 83 -11.14 37.42 5.63
CA VAL A 83 -12.08 38.41 6.20
C VAL A 83 -13.37 37.75 6.69
N ALA A 84 -13.92 36.81 5.92
CA ALA A 84 -15.11 36.05 6.33
C ALA A 84 -14.85 35.19 7.58
N TYR A 85 -13.61 34.72 7.73
CA TYR A 85 -13.17 33.88 8.82
C TYR A 85 -12.93 34.64 10.13
N GLU A 86 -12.21 35.76 10.10
CA GLU A 86 -12.00 36.66 11.25
C GLU A 86 -13.33 37.08 11.88
N HIS A 87 -14.33 37.35 11.03
CA HIS A 87 -15.69 37.64 11.48
C HIS A 87 -16.35 36.45 12.21
N ARG A 88 -16.07 35.20 11.80
CA ARG A 88 -16.63 33.99 12.42
C ARG A 88 -15.91 33.57 13.69
N ILE A 89 -14.57 33.67 13.77
CA ILE A 89 -13.84 33.51 15.04
C ILE A 89 -14.42 34.49 16.06
N ALA A 90 -14.50 35.78 15.71
CA ALA A 90 -14.99 36.80 16.63
C ALA A 90 -16.43 36.52 17.10
N GLN A 91 -17.26 35.89 16.27
CA GLN A 91 -18.59 35.42 16.65
C GLN A 91 -18.53 34.21 17.60
N LEU A 92 -17.71 33.20 17.29
CA LEU A 92 -17.53 32.00 18.11
C LEU A 92 -16.91 32.32 19.48
N GLU A 93 -16.01 33.30 19.56
CA GLU A 93 -15.46 33.80 20.83
C GLU A 93 -16.53 34.51 21.68
N ARG A 94 -17.45 35.25 21.04
CA ARG A 94 -18.61 35.84 21.73
C ARG A 94 -19.58 34.76 22.23
N GLU A 95 -19.83 33.73 21.44
CA GLU A 95 -20.65 32.56 21.81
C GLU A 95 -19.98 31.75 22.94
N LYS A 96 -18.64 31.59 22.91
CA LYS A 96 -17.82 30.95 23.96
C LYS A 96 -17.89 31.70 25.30
N ARG A 97 -17.87 33.03 25.28
CA ARG A 97 -18.07 33.87 26.48
C ARG A 97 -19.46 33.69 27.11
N GLN A 98 -20.45 33.25 26.35
CA GLN A 98 -21.81 32.99 26.85
C GLN A 98 -22.00 31.55 27.37
N VAL A 99 -21.31 30.55 26.83
CA VAL A 99 -21.60 29.12 27.08
C VAL A 99 -20.48 28.37 27.84
N GLY A 100 -19.29 28.96 28.01
CA GLY A 100 -18.25 28.45 28.93
C GLY A 100 -17.57 27.13 28.54
N HIS A 101 -17.75 26.62 27.32
CA HIS A 101 -17.06 25.44 26.79
C HIS A 101 -16.41 25.72 25.42
N SER A 102 -15.26 25.10 25.14
CA SER A 102 -14.56 25.19 23.86
C SER A 102 -15.24 24.28 22.82
N GLN A 103 -15.74 24.84 21.71
CA GLN A 103 -16.34 24.04 20.64
C GLN A 103 -15.25 23.43 19.73
N PRO A 104 -15.36 22.14 19.34
CA PRO A 104 -14.43 21.47 18.41
C PRO A 104 -14.24 22.21 17.07
N ILE A 105 -15.27 22.94 16.63
CA ILE A 105 -15.29 23.68 15.36
C ILE A 105 -14.30 24.85 15.37
N ALA A 106 -14.09 25.53 16.51
CA ALA A 106 -13.16 26.66 16.59
C ALA A 106 -11.71 26.21 16.36
N PHE A 107 -11.31 25.07 16.94
CA PHE A 107 -9.97 24.50 16.78
C PHE A 107 -9.68 24.05 15.34
N VAL A 108 -10.65 23.41 14.67
CA VAL A 108 -10.52 23.02 13.26
C VAL A 108 -10.35 24.24 12.36
N LEU A 109 -11.14 25.27 12.63
CA LEU A 109 -11.07 26.56 11.95
C LEU A 109 -9.70 27.23 12.13
N GLU A 110 -9.16 27.28 13.36
CA GLU A 110 -7.83 27.84 13.68
C GLU A 110 -6.72 27.14 12.87
N ARG A 111 -6.70 25.80 12.90
CA ARG A 111 -5.69 25.00 12.21
C ARG A 111 -5.75 25.14 10.68
N LEU A 112 -6.95 25.21 10.09
CA LEU A 112 -7.09 25.46 8.65
C LEU A 112 -6.54 26.85 8.28
N THR A 113 -6.74 27.84 9.14
CA THR A 113 -6.30 29.21 8.90
C THR A 113 -4.79 29.36 9.02
N GLU A 114 -4.16 28.73 10.02
CA GLU A 114 -2.71 28.61 10.09
C GLU A 114 -2.13 27.97 8.81
N THR A 115 -2.81 26.96 8.28
CA THR A 115 -2.40 26.29 7.03
C THR A 115 -2.54 27.23 5.83
N VAL A 116 -3.65 27.95 5.71
CA VAL A 116 -3.87 28.95 4.63
C VAL A 116 -2.84 30.07 4.69
N TRP A 117 -2.57 30.63 5.87
CA TRP A 117 -1.58 31.70 6.06
C TRP A 117 -0.17 31.23 5.77
N LYS A 118 0.21 30.05 6.25
CA LYS A 118 1.51 29.45 5.90
C LYS A 118 1.66 29.29 4.39
N ARG A 119 0.61 28.85 3.69
CA ARG A 119 0.63 28.72 2.23
C ARG A 119 0.64 30.06 1.51
N PHE A 120 -0.07 31.05 2.04
CA PHE A 120 -0.04 32.43 1.55
C PHE A 120 1.37 33.03 1.67
N ASP A 121 2.03 32.85 2.81
CA ASP A 121 3.39 33.33 3.04
C ASP A 121 4.43 32.61 2.16
N GLU A 122 4.25 31.30 1.93
CA GLU A 122 5.13 30.51 1.07
C GLU A 122 4.97 30.85 -0.43
N LEU A 123 3.74 31.07 -0.91
CA LEU A 123 3.42 31.14 -2.34
C LEU A 123 3.12 32.56 -2.81
N ILE A 124 2.24 33.26 -2.09
CA ILE A 124 1.66 34.53 -2.54
C ILE A 124 2.54 35.71 -2.12
N MET A 125 3.05 35.72 -0.88
CA MET A 125 3.85 36.82 -0.36
C MET A 125 5.12 37.13 -1.20
N PRO A 126 5.88 36.15 -1.70
CA PRO A 126 7.03 36.40 -2.57
C PRO A 126 6.63 36.99 -3.94
N LEU A 127 5.48 36.57 -4.47
CA LEU A 127 4.91 37.02 -5.74
C LEU A 127 4.18 38.37 -5.62
N TRP A 128 3.73 38.74 -4.42
CA TRP A 128 3.08 40.03 -4.16
C TRP A 128 4.07 41.19 -4.11
N ARG A 129 5.33 40.91 -3.75
CA ARG A 129 6.42 41.88 -3.83
C ARG A 129 7.02 41.98 -5.23
N PHE A 130 6.46 41.32 -6.22
CA PHE A 130 7.00 41.25 -7.58
C PHE A 130 6.71 42.55 -8.33
N GLU A 131 7.74 43.15 -8.91
CA GLU A 131 7.60 44.45 -9.57
C GLU A 131 6.93 44.31 -10.95
N ASP A 132 5.99 45.20 -11.29
CA ASP A 132 5.19 45.14 -12.54
C ASP A 132 6.05 44.99 -13.80
N SER A 133 7.21 45.64 -13.83
CA SER A 133 8.16 45.56 -14.95
C SER A 133 8.75 44.16 -15.17
N MET A 134 8.81 43.32 -14.13
CA MET A 134 9.33 41.95 -14.21
C MET A 134 8.27 40.95 -14.67
N VAL A 135 6.97 41.30 -14.58
CA VAL A 135 5.83 40.39 -14.83
C VAL A 135 5.88 39.76 -16.22
N PRO A 136 6.11 40.52 -17.32
CA PRO A 136 6.15 39.93 -18.65
C PRO A 136 7.26 38.88 -18.81
N ILE A 137 8.40 39.09 -18.14
CA ILE A 137 9.53 38.15 -18.17
C ILE A 137 9.17 36.87 -17.41
N TYR A 138 8.59 37.01 -16.22
CA TYR A 138 8.16 35.87 -15.41
C TYR A 138 7.10 35.02 -16.12
N GLU A 139 6.06 35.65 -16.67
CA GLU A 139 5.01 34.93 -17.38
C GLU A 139 5.54 34.20 -18.60
N GLU A 140 6.45 34.83 -19.36
CA GLU A 140 7.07 34.19 -20.52
C GLU A 140 7.93 32.99 -20.11
N LEU A 141 8.71 33.10 -19.03
CA LEU A 141 9.47 31.98 -18.47
C LEU A 141 8.56 30.84 -18.00
N CYS A 142 7.41 31.14 -17.39
CA CYS A 142 6.41 30.12 -17.02
C CYS A 142 5.83 29.42 -18.26
N LEU A 143 5.54 30.17 -19.33
CA LEU A 143 5.05 29.59 -20.59
C LEU A 143 6.10 28.70 -21.25
N ILE A 144 7.38 29.10 -21.25
CA ILE A 144 8.49 28.27 -21.74
C ILE A 144 8.62 27.02 -20.89
N LEU A 145 8.60 27.14 -19.56
CA LEU A 145 8.73 26.00 -18.65
C LEU A 145 7.62 24.97 -18.89
N ASN A 146 6.35 25.41 -18.89
CA ASN A 146 5.20 24.55 -19.15
C ASN A 146 5.29 23.89 -20.54
N GLY A 147 5.77 24.63 -21.54
CA GLY A 147 6.00 24.12 -22.88
C GLY A 147 7.08 23.03 -22.94
N LEU A 148 8.18 23.21 -22.22
CA LEU A 148 9.27 22.22 -22.10
C LEU A 148 8.85 20.99 -21.29
N GLU A 149 8.09 21.15 -20.21
CA GLU A 149 7.55 20.04 -19.43
C GLU A 149 6.54 19.22 -20.24
N SER A 150 5.71 19.89 -21.05
CA SER A 150 4.87 19.22 -22.04
C SER A 150 5.71 18.49 -23.07
N LEU A 151 6.73 19.14 -23.66
CA LEU A 151 7.58 18.53 -24.66
C LEU A 151 8.35 17.30 -24.14
N GLN A 152 8.74 17.32 -22.86
CA GLN A 152 9.40 16.20 -22.18
C GLN A 152 8.48 14.97 -22.00
N THR A 153 7.17 15.20 -21.85
CA THR A 153 6.17 14.14 -21.63
C THR A 153 5.48 13.67 -22.92
N MET A 154 5.71 14.37 -24.04
CA MET A 154 5.14 14.02 -25.34
C MET A 154 5.89 12.84 -25.99
N CYS A 155 5.29 11.65 -25.97
CA CYS A 155 5.84 10.44 -26.60
C CYS A 155 5.44 10.24 -28.09
N ASN A 156 4.51 11.03 -28.63
CA ASN A 156 3.85 10.77 -29.94
C ASN A 156 4.11 11.85 -31.01
N VAL A 157 5.11 12.72 -30.84
CA VAL A 157 5.40 13.82 -31.78
C VAL A 157 6.59 13.45 -32.64
N ASP A 158 6.51 13.72 -33.94
CA ASP A 158 7.60 13.48 -34.89
C ASP A 158 8.90 14.16 -34.43
N ALA A 159 10.03 13.49 -34.59
CA ALA A 159 11.33 13.96 -34.09
C ALA A 159 11.69 15.36 -34.59
N SER A 160 11.38 15.66 -35.87
CA SER A 160 11.61 16.98 -36.47
C SER A 160 10.70 18.06 -35.89
N GLU A 161 9.45 17.74 -35.56
CA GLU A 161 8.54 18.69 -34.89
C GLU A 161 8.99 18.93 -33.44
N ARG A 162 9.41 17.87 -32.73
CA ARG A 162 9.96 17.96 -31.37
C ARG A 162 11.19 18.85 -31.33
N GLU A 163 12.12 18.65 -32.26
CA GLU A 163 13.34 19.47 -32.41
C GLU A 163 13.01 20.92 -32.76
N SER A 164 12.10 21.15 -33.71
CA SER A 164 11.63 22.50 -34.06
C SER A 164 10.99 23.22 -32.88
N ARG A 165 10.16 22.54 -32.09
CA ARG A 165 9.55 23.11 -30.88
C ARG A 165 10.58 23.39 -29.79
N LEU A 166 11.56 22.51 -29.60
CA LEU A 166 12.67 22.73 -28.67
C LEU A 166 13.48 23.97 -29.06
N HIS A 167 13.84 24.12 -30.33
CA HIS A 167 14.52 25.31 -30.85
C HIS A 167 13.68 26.58 -30.64
N GLY A 168 12.37 26.52 -30.90
CA GLY A 168 11.47 27.66 -30.62
C GLY A 168 11.47 28.09 -29.14
N PHE A 169 11.60 27.15 -28.20
CA PHE A 169 11.75 27.47 -26.78
C PHE A 169 13.14 28.00 -26.44
N GLN A 170 14.21 27.46 -27.06
CA GLN A 170 15.58 27.94 -26.89
C GLN A 170 15.74 29.39 -27.36
N ASP A 171 15.17 29.75 -28.52
CA ASP A 171 15.21 31.11 -29.06
C ASP A 171 14.54 32.11 -28.12
N ARG A 172 13.36 31.75 -27.58
CA ARG A 172 12.63 32.59 -26.61
C ARG A 172 13.40 32.75 -25.30
N LEU A 173 14.06 31.68 -24.83
CA LEU A 173 14.87 31.71 -23.62
C LEU A 173 16.13 32.57 -23.79
N HIS A 174 16.82 32.45 -24.93
CA HIS A 174 17.94 33.31 -25.29
C HIS A 174 17.53 34.77 -25.44
N ALA A 175 16.34 35.06 -25.98
CA ALA A 175 15.82 36.42 -26.06
C ALA A 175 15.64 37.07 -24.68
N ILE A 176 15.29 36.28 -23.65
CA ILE A 176 15.20 36.75 -22.26
C ILE A 176 16.59 36.90 -21.64
N GLU A 177 17.49 35.93 -21.86
CA GLU A 177 18.87 35.97 -21.36
C GLU A 177 19.65 37.17 -21.92
N ASN A 178 19.40 37.56 -23.18
CA ASN A 178 20.00 38.76 -23.78
C ASN A 178 19.61 40.07 -23.08
N LYS A 179 18.56 40.05 -22.23
CA LYS A 179 18.20 41.19 -21.37
C LYS A 179 18.99 41.21 -20.05
N MET A 180 19.90 40.26 -19.83
CA MET A 180 20.74 40.21 -18.65
C MET A 180 21.99 41.06 -18.80
N VAL A 181 22.25 41.91 -17.81
CA VAL A 181 23.47 42.71 -17.68
C VAL A 181 24.05 42.46 -16.29
N ASP A 182 25.34 42.12 -16.20
CA ASP A 182 26.04 41.81 -14.94
C ASP A 182 25.31 40.78 -14.04
N GLY A 183 24.70 39.76 -14.66
CA GLY A 183 23.95 38.70 -13.96
C GLY A 183 22.56 39.12 -13.46
N LYS A 184 22.02 40.26 -13.90
CA LYS A 184 20.68 40.75 -13.53
C LYS A 184 19.82 41.00 -14.76
N LEU A 185 18.56 40.57 -14.77
CA LEU A 185 17.61 40.90 -15.84
C LEU A 185 17.24 42.40 -15.79
N VAL A 186 17.29 43.06 -16.94
CA VAL A 186 16.91 44.47 -17.09
C VAL A 186 15.62 44.53 -17.92
N PRO A 187 14.46 44.84 -17.30
CA PRO A 187 13.22 44.99 -18.04
C PRO A 187 13.23 46.16 -19.02
N ASP A 188 12.42 46.04 -20.07
CA ASP A 188 12.27 47.07 -21.09
C ASP A 188 11.81 48.40 -20.46
N GLY A 189 12.54 49.49 -20.74
CA GLY A 189 12.24 50.82 -20.20
C GLY A 189 13.02 51.24 -18.94
N ARG A 190 13.98 50.43 -18.45
CA ARG A 190 14.93 50.83 -17.38
C ARG A 190 16.37 50.98 -17.87
N SER A 191 17.06 51.99 -17.33
CA SER A 191 18.49 52.24 -17.56
C SER A 191 19.35 51.37 -16.63
N GLU A 192 20.43 50.80 -17.17
CA GLU A 192 21.48 50.01 -16.50
C GLU A 192 22.07 50.71 -15.25
N THR A 193 21.90 52.03 -15.15
CA THR A 193 22.45 52.88 -14.09
C THR A 193 21.60 52.96 -12.82
N SER A 194 20.43 52.33 -12.76
CA SER A 194 19.59 52.38 -11.55
C SER A 194 20.12 51.41 -10.48
N SER A 195 20.47 51.92 -9.30
CA SER A 195 20.95 51.12 -8.15
C SER A 195 19.89 50.18 -7.54
N HIS A 196 18.69 50.16 -8.12
CA HIS A 196 17.54 49.41 -7.64
C HIS A 196 17.47 48.06 -8.36
N ILE A 197 17.62 46.98 -7.59
CA ILE A 197 17.43 45.62 -8.10
C ILE A 197 15.92 45.35 -8.10
N PRO A 198 15.28 45.08 -9.25
CA PRO A 198 13.87 44.78 -9.31
C PRO A 198 13.51 43.62 -8.38
N SER A 199 12.45 43.80 -7.59
CA SER A 199 11.95 42.70 -6.76
C SER A 199 11.33 41.63 -7.65
N GLY A 200 11.65 40.36 -7.39
CA GLY A 200 11.32 39.24 -8.29
C GLY A 200 12.49 38.71 -9.11
N GLN A 201 13.64 39.40 -9.08
CA GLN A 201 14.78 39.05 -9.92
C GLN A 201 15.34 37.64 -9.70
N ALA A 202 15.58 37.27 -8.45
CA ALA A 202 16.09 35.94 -8.10
C ALA A 202 15.16 34.81 -8.56
N MET A 203 13.85 35.06 -8.58
CA MET A 203 12.86 34.07 -9.00
C MET A 203 12.87 33.85 -10.51
N CYS A 204 12.95 34.92 -11.31
CA CYS A 204 13.11 34.80 -12.76
C CYS A 204 14.42 34.08 -13.14
N VAL A 205 15.53 34.40 -12.47
CA VAL A 205 16.81 33.73 -12.75
C VAL A 205 16.74 32.24 -12.40
N GLN A 206 16.20 31.86 -11.24
CA GLN A 206 16.00 30.46 -10.88
C GLN A 206 15.08 29.72 -11.86
N LEU A 207 14.03 30.38 -12.34
CA LEU A 207 13.11 29.81 -13.32
C LEU A 207 13.79 29.59 -14.67
N MET A 208 14.57 30.56 -15.13
CA MET A 208 15.37 30.47 -16.36
C MET A 208 16.42 29.36 -16.28
N GLU A 209 17.13 29.21 -15.14
CA GLU A 209 18.05 28.09 -14.91
C GLU A 209 17.34 26.74 -14.96
N ARG A 210 16.10 26.65 -14.45
CA ARG A 210 15.28 25.44 -14.54
C ARG A 210 14.89 25.14 -15.99
N CYS A 211 14.49 26.16 -16.77
CA CYS A 211 14.23 26.00 -18.20
C CYS A 211 15.46 25.47 -18.95
N TYR A 212 16.65 26.06 -18.73
CA TYR A 212 17.90 25.59 -19.36
C TYR A 212 18.28 24.16 -18.96
N ARG A 213 18.06 23.76 -17.69
CA ARG A 213 18.24 22.38 -17.27
C ARG A 213 17.33 21.41 -18.01
N LEU A 214 16.07 21.77 -18.22
CA LEU A 214 15.13 20.94 -18.99
C LEU A 214 15.48 20.90 -20.47
N VAL A 215 15.85 22.03 -21.07
CA VAL A 215 16.36 22.08 -22.46
C VAL A 215 17.52 21.10 -22.60
N ARG A 216 18.54 21.19 -21.74
CA ARG A 216 19.68 20.27 -21.76
C ARG A 216 19.25 18.81 -21.60
N LYS A 217 18.35 18.52 -20.66
CA LYS A 217 17.84 17.16 -20.46
C LYS A 217 17.10 16.60 -21.68
N ILE A 218 16.35 17.45 -22.40
CA ILE A 218 15.62 17.07 -23.62
C ILE A 218 16.58 16.94 -24.81
N SER A 219 17.59 17.81 -24.91
CA SER A 219 18.65 17.76 -25.94
C SER A 219 19.60 16.58 -25.77
N ASP A 220 19.97 16.26 -24.54
CA ASP A 220 20.92 15.18 -24.21
C ASP A 220 20.25 13.78 -24.26
N ALA A 221 18.93 13.71 -24.47
CA ALA A 221 18.21 12.45 -24.66
C ALA A 221 18.38 11.94 -26.11
N GLU A 222 19.26 10.95 -26.33
CA GLU A 222 19.56 10.32 -27.64
C GLU A 222 19.13 8.83 -27.70
N PRO A 223 18.75 8.25 -28.87
CA PRO A 223 18.25 8.87 -30.09
C PRO A 223 16.71 8.77 -30.18
N ALA A 224 16.13 9.49 -31.15
CA ALA A 224 14.76 9.28 -31.56
C ALA A 224 14.55 7.78 -31.87
N VAL A 225 13.68 7.13 -31.09
CA VAL A 225 13.13 5.85 -31.49
C VAL A 225 12.58 6.03 -32.90
N ASP A 226 12.95 5.16 -33.83
CA ASP A 226 12.45 5.26 -35.20
C ASP A 226 10.91 5.31 -35.16
N PRO A 227 10.23 6.16 -35.96
CA PRO A 227 8.78 6.26 -35.95
C PRO A 227 8.04 4.92 -36.11
N LEU A 228 8.67 3.94 -36.77
CA LEU A 228 8.14 2.58 -36.90
C LEU A 228 8.02 1.85 -35.54
N LEU A 229 8.85 2.21 -34.56
CA LEU A 229 8.88 1.61 -33.23
C LEU A 229 8.03 2.37 -32.20
N PHE A 230 7.49 3.54 -32.52
CA PHE A 230 6.70 4.35 -31.58
C PHE A 230 5.48 3.62 -31.01
N ASN A 231 4.78 2.83 -31.83
CA ASN A 231 3.62 2.09 -31.34
C ASN A 231 4.00 1.05 -30.29
N TYR A 232 5.14 0.37 -30.46
CA TYR A 232 5.65 -0.60 -29.48
C TYR A 232 6.11 0.11 -28.21
N LYS A 233 6.85 1.22 -28.35
CA LYS A 233 7.32 2.05 -27.24
C LYS A 233 6.15 2.52 -26.38
N LYS A 234 5.15 3.13 -27.01
CA LYS A 234 3.96 3.64 -26.34
C LYS A 234 3.20 2.54 -25.62
N LEU A 235 2.97 1.40 -26.27
CA LEU A 235 2.28 0.27 -25.65
C LEU A 235 3.03 -0.23 -24.41
N LEU A 236 4.36 -0.34 -24.47
CA LEU A 236 5.16 -0.73 -23.30
C LEU A 236 5.12 0.31 -22.18
N GLU A 237 5.19 1.61 -22.50
CA GLU A 237 5.03 2.69 -21.52
C GLU A 237 3.67 2.65 -20.82
N ASP A 238 2.59 2.42 -21.60
CA ASP A 238 1.22 2.30 -21.08
C ASP A 238 1.11 1.07 -20.14
N ILE A 239 1.67 -0.09 -20.54
CA ILE A 239 1.72 -1.30 -19.72
C ILE A 239 2.46 -1.03 -18.39
N ILE A 240 3.67 -0.47 -18.45
CA ILE A 240 4.50 -0.16 -17.28
C ILE A 240 3.75 0.79 -16.34
N SER A 241 3.13 1.84 -16.87
CA SER A 241 2.37 2.79 -16.05
C SER A 241 1.20 2.13 -15.32
N ASN A 242 0.47 1.24 -16.00
CA ASN A 242 -0.67 0.55 -15.39
C ASN A 242 -0.21 -0.49 -14.35
N LEU A 243 0.85 -1.25 -14.62
CA LEU A 243 1.42 -2.20 -13.66
C LEU A 243 1.94 -1.50 -12.40
N LYS A 244 2.64 -0.36 -12.54
CA LYS A 244 3.05 0.47 -11.40
C LYS A 244 1.85 0.98 -10.61
N SER A 245 0.82 1.48 -11.28
CA SER A 245 -0.42 1.91 -10.62
C SER A 245 -1.10 0.76 -9.88
N MET A 246 -1.06 -0.46 -10.43
CA MET A 246 -1.60 -1.66 -9.81
C MET A 246 -0.83 -1.99 -8.52
N LEU A 247 0.51 -2.02 -8.56
CA LEU A 247 1.37 -2.22 -7.37
C LEU A 247 1.22 -1.12 -6.32
N ASP A 248 1.16 0.15 -6.74
CA ASP A 248 0.92 1.28 -5.84
C ASP A 248 -0.44 1.14 -5.13
N SER A 249 -1.46 0.65 -5.84
CA SER A 249 -2.78 0.40 -5.26
C SER A 249 -2.76 -0.69 -4.19
N VAL A 250 -1.87 -1.69 -4.33
CA VAL A 250 -1.64 -2.72 -3.31
C VAL A 250 -1.09 -2.12 -2.04
N SER A 251 -0.18 -1.15 -2.13
CA SER A 251 0.36 -0.44 -0.95
C SER A 251 -0.71 0.32 -0.16
N VAL A 252 -1.87 0.59 -0.77
CA VAL A 252 -3.04 1.24 -0.14
C VAL A 252 -4.13 0.22 0.25
N GLY A 253 -3.88 -1.08 0.03
CA GLY A 253 -4.75 -2.19 0.42
C GLY A 253 -5.75 -2.65 -0.65
N ASN A 254 -5.59 -2.22 -1.91
CA ASN A 254 -6.37 -2.77 -3.02
C ASN A 254 -5.77 -4.09 -3.51
N LYS A 255 -6.59 -4.91 -4.17
CA LYS A 255 -6.16 -6.20 -4.76
C LYS A 255 -5.83 -6.08 -6.24
N ILE A 256 -4.95 -6.95 -6.69
CA ILE A 256 -4.63 -7.12 -8.10
C ILE A 256 -5.78 -7.85 -8.81
N ASP A 257 -6.29 -7.27 -9.90
CA ASP A 257 -7.26 -7.95 -10.77
C ASP A 257 -6.51 -8.93 -11.70
N PRO A 258 -6.74 -10.26 -11.58
CA PRO A 258 -6.02 -11.25 -12.38
C PRO A 258 -6.37 -11.18 -13.87
N VAL A 259 -7.56 -10.71 -14.22
CA VAL A 259 -7.97 -10.55 -15.64
C VAL A 259 -7.18 -9.40 -16.26
N GLU A 260 -7.07 -8.29 -15.53
CA GLU A 260 -6.33 -7.12 -16.00
C GLU A 260 -4.82 -7.43 -16.12
N LEU A 261 -4.23 -8.11 -15.12
CA LEU A 261 -2.84 -8.55 -15.16
C LEU A 261 -2.55 -9.46 -16.36
N HIS A 262 -3.44 -10.42 -16.64
CA HIS A 262 -3.30 -11.33 -17.78
C HIS A 262 -3.31 -10.57 -19.12
N VAL A 263 -4.15 -9.54 -19.25
CA VAL A 263 -4.17 -8.70 -20.46
C VAL A 263 -2.82 -8.03 -20.69
N TYR A 264 -2.19 -7.47 -19.65
CA TYR A 264 -0.86 -6.86 -19.77
C TYR A 264 0.24 -7.88 -20.10
N GLN A 265 0.15 -9.09 -19.54
CA GLN A 265 1.06 -10.19 -19.86
C GLN A 265 1.00 -10.58 -21.35
N GLU A 266 -0.20 -10.77 -21.90
CA GLU A 266 -0.39 -11.07 -23.31
C GLU A 266 0.11 -9.94 -24.22
N GLN A 267 -0.12 -8.69 -23.84
CA GLN A 267 0.34 -7.54 -24.61
C GLN A 267 1.87 -7.44 -24.65
N ALA A 268 2.56 -7.60 -23.51
CA ALA A 268 4.02 -7.60 -23.45
C ALA A 268 4.61 -8.76 -24.28
N GLN A 269 4.01 -9.96 -24.17
CA GLN A 269 4.42 -11.12 -24.95
C GLN A 269 4.20 -10.95 -26.46
N ALA A 270 3.11 -10.27 -26.85
CA ALA A 270 2.84 -9.94 -28.24
C ALA A 270 3.92 -8.99 -28.81
N VAL A 271 4.38 -8.01 -28.02
CA VAL A 271 5.46 -7.10 -28.42
C VAL A 271 6.78 -7.86 -28.57
N ASP A 272 7.15 -8.73 -27.62
CA ASP A 272 8.37 -9.52 -27.72
C ASP A 272 8.36 -10.46 -28.94
N SER A 273 7.20 -11.06 -29.24
CA SER A 273 7.02 -11.97 -30.39
C SER A 273 7.22 -11.29 -31.75
N MET A 274 7.17 -9.94 -31.81
CA MET A 274 7.46 -9.19 -33.04
C MET A 274 8.97 -9.09 -33.33
N ARG A 275 9.83 -9.43 -32.37
CA ARG A 275 11.28 -9.42 -32.51
C ARG A 275 11.74 -10.71 -33.20
N LYS A 276 12.80 -10.61 -34.00
CA LYS A 276 13.55 -11.76 -34.53
C LYS A 276 14.97 -11.67 -34.02
N ASP A 277 15.51 -12.74 -33.46
CA ASP A 277 16.85 -12.75 -32.83
C ASP A 277 17.06 -11.59 -31.83
N GLY A 278 16.01 -11.24 -31.08
CA GLY A 278 16.02 -10.15 -30.11
C GLY A 278 16.03 -8.74 -30.71
N LYS A 279 15.74 -8.55 -31.99
CA LYS A 279 15.73 -7.23 -32.65
C LYS A 279 14.43 -7.00 -33.43
N PHE A 280 13.98 -5.75 -33.46
CA PHE A 280 12.91 -5.33 -34.36
C PHE A 280 13.48 -5.04 -35.75
N PHE A 281 12.69 -5.29 -36.79
CA PHE A 281 13.09 -5.09 -38.19
C PHE A 281 12.05 -4.24 -38.94
N ASP A 282 12.53 -3.40 -39.85
CA ASP A 282 11.67 -2.67 -40.78
C ASP A 282 11.17 -3.57 -41.92
N LYS A 283 10.34 -3.01 -42.81
CA LYS A 283 9.80 -3.72 -43.99
C LYS A 283 10.87 -4.17 -44.99
N ASN A 284 12.07 -3.59 -44.93
CA ASN A 284 13.19 -3.86 -45.82
C ASN A 284 14.22 -4.81 -45.18
N GLY A 285 14.00 -5.24 -43.92
CA GLY A 285 14.92 -6.12 -43.18
C GLY A 285 16.08 -5.40 -42.50
N ASN A 286 16.04 -4.07 -42.36
CA ASN A 286 17.03 -3.31 -41.59
C ASN A 286 16.62 -3.20 -40.12
N ILE A 287 17.61 -2.90 -39.27
CA ILE A 287 17.40 -2.66 -37.83
C ILE A 287 17.16 -1.15 -37.62
N PRO A 288 15.94 -0.72 -37.27
CA PRO A 288 15.64 0.68 -36.97
C PRO A 288 16.30 1.15 -35.67
N GLU A 289 16.54 2.46 -35.55
CA GLU A 289 17.11 3.09 -34.34
C GLU A 289 16.15 3.02 -33.14
N GLY A 290 16.70 3.00 -31.92
CA GLY A 290 15.92 2.93 -30.68
C GLY A 290 15.71 1.51 -30.11
N GLN A 291 16.42 0.50 -30.60
CA GLN A 291 16.33 -0.89 -30.11
C GLN A 291 16.59 -1.02 -28.60
N ALA A 292 17.60 -0.30 -28.08
CA ALA A 292 17.98 -0.39 -26.68
C ALA A 292 16.86 0.10 -25.75
N ILE A 293 16.18 1.19 -26.13
CA ILE A 293 15.05 1.75 -25.36
C ILE A 293 13.90 0.74 -25.30
N LEU A 294 13.55 0.13 -26.43
CA LEU A 294 12.48 -0.88 -26.48
C LEU A 294 12.86 -2.14 -25.68
N HIS A 295 14.14 -2.51 -25.69
CA HIS A 295 14.61 -3.65 -24.91
C HIS A 295 14.51 -3.40 -23.40
N GLU A 296 14.93 -2.21 -22.95
CA GLU A 296 14.86 -1.78 -21.55
C GLU A 296 13.40 -1.70 -21.05
N LEU A 297 12.52 -1.09 -21.83
CA LEU A 297 11.09 -1.02 -21.49
C LEU A 297 10.44 -2.41 -21.42
N LEU A 298 10.82 -3.32 -22.32
CA LEU A 298 10.28 -4.67 -22.32
C LEU A 298 10.78 -5.49 -21.13
N GLU A 299 12.05 -5.33 -20.74
CA GLU A 299 12.61 -5.94 -19.53
C GLU A 299 11.87 -5.41 -18.28
N GLU A 300 11.73 -4.09 -18.15
CA GLU A 300 10.99 -3.47 -17.05
C GLU A 300 9.53 -3.96 -16.97
N ALA A 301 8.84 -4.09 -18.12
CA ALA A 301 7.47 -4.59 -18.15
C ALA A 301 7.38 -6.03 -17.64
N PHE A 302 8.30 -6.93 -18.03
CA PHE A 302 8.31 -8.31 -17.55
C PHE A 302 8.66 -8.42 -16.06
N ASP A 303 9.60 -7.60 -15.58
CA ASP A 303 9.93 -7.53 -14.16
C ASP A 303 8.72 -7.10 -13.33
N LEU A 304 8.00 -6.06 -13.76
CA LEU A 304 6.77 -5.60 -13.09
C LEU A 304 5.63 -6.61 -13.17
N ILE A 305 5.46 -7.32 -14.30
CA ILE A 305 4.49 -8.42 -14.41
C ILE A 305 4.82 -9.50 -13.38
N HIS A 306 6.10 -9.85 -13.24
CA HIS A 306 6.53 -10.84 -12.27
C HIS A 306 6.26 -10.39 -10.84
N GLU A 307 6.57 -9.13 -10.52
CA GLU A 307 6.27 -8.54 -9.21
C GLU A 307 4.76 -8.56 -8.90
N CYS A 308 3.91 -8.15 -9.86
CA CYS A 308 2.46 -8.25 -9.73
C CYS A 308 1.96 -9.68 -9.53
N MET A 309 2.55 -10.68 -10.21
CA MET A 309 2.16 -12.08 -10.03
C MET A 309 2.51 -12.58 -8.63
N VAL A 310 3.70 -12.26 -8.13
CA VAL A 310 4.12 -12.61 -6.76
C VAL A 310 3.16 -12.00 -5.74
N GLU A 311 2.77 -10.74 -5.95
CA GLU A 311 1.90 -10.05 -5.02
C GLU A 311 0.44 -10.52 -5.10
N TYR A 312 -0.02 -10.89 -6.29
CA TYR A 312 -1.30 -11.57 -6.47
C TYR A 312 -1.33 -12.92 -5.75
N GLU A 313 -0.28 -13.73 -5.89
CA GLU A 313 -0.15 -15.01 -5.17
C GLU A 313 -0.13 -14.81 -3.64
N ALA A 314 0.51 -13.74 -3.15
CA ALA A 314 0.51 -13.40 -1.74
C ALA A 314 -0.86 -12.92 -1.23
N GLN A 315 -1.62 -12.20 -2.06
CA GLN A 315 -2.98 -11.76 -1.75
C GLN A 315 -3.97 -12.93 -1.76
N ASP A 316 -3.89 -13.81 -2.76
CA ASP A 316 -4.75 -15.00 -2.86
C ASP A 316 -4.51 -15.97 -1.70
N ALA A 317 -3.27 -16.03 -1.18
CA ALA A 317 -2.94 -16.78 0.03
C ALA A 317 -3.53 -16.17 1.33
N ASN A 318 -3.79 -14.86 1.36
CA ASN A 318 -4.32 -14.13 2.53
C ASN A 318 -5.85 -13.93 2.47
N ASP A 319 -6.51 -14.35 1.40
CA ASP A 319 -7.93 -14.05 1.15
C ASP A 319 -8.93 -15.05 1.74
N ASP A 320 -8.48 -15.88 2.68
CA ASP A 320 -9.37 -16.71 3.49
C ASP A 320 -9.91 -15.88 4.67
N PRO A 321 -11.23 -15.57 4.73
CA PRO A 321 -11.86 -14.83 5.83
C PRO A 321 -11.68 -15.48 7.20
N PHE A 322 -11.21 -16.73 7.22
CA PHE A 322 -10.91 -17.48 8.43
C PHE A 322 -9.43 -17.49 8.79
N SER A 323 -8.51 -17.01 7.94
CA SER A 323 -7.05 -17.09 8.19
C SER A 323 -6.62 -16.34 9.43
N ASP A 324 -7.03 -15.08 9.60
CA ASP A 324 -6.67 -14.28 10.79
C ASP A 324 -7.18 -14.89 12.10
N VAL A 325 -8.41 -15.43 12.06
CA VAL A 325 -9.04 -16.12 13.20
C VAL A 325 -8.30 -17.42 13.50
N LEU A 326 -7.88 -18.13 12.45
CA LEU A 326 -7.18 -19.39 12.51
C LEU A 326 -5.74 -19.22 13.01
N ASP A 327 -5.01 -18.21 12.54
CA ASP A 327 -3.67 -17.87 12.99
C ASP A 327 -3.68 -17.42 14.46
N THR A 328 -4.65 -16.60 14.85
CA THR A 328 -4.86 -16.21 16.25
C THR A 328 -5.10 -17.45 17.14
N LEU A 329 -5.86 -18.43 16.64
CA LEU A 329 -6.13 -19.67 17.38
C LEU A 329 -4.89 -20.58 17.44
N ILE A 330 -4.16 -20.73 16.33
CA ILE A 330 -2.90 -21.47 16.26
C ILE A 330 -1.93 -20.91 17.29
N ASP A 331 -1.77 -19.59 17.34
CA ASP A 331 -0.93 -18.91 18.31
C ASP A 331 -1.38 -19.14 19.74
N ARG A 332 -2.69 -19.09 20.02
CA ARG A 332 -3.22 -19.38 21.36
C ARG A 332 -2.90 -20.81 21.80
N VAL A 333 -3.16 -21.81 20.96
CA VAL A 333 -2.89 -23.23 21.30
C VAL A 333 -1.38 -23.48 21.43
N PHE A 334 -0.56 -22.89 20.55
CA PHE A 334 0.89 -23.00 20.58
C PHE A 334 1.50 -22.35 21.82
N ASN A 335 1.06 -21.14 22.19
CA ASN A 335 1.53 -20.43 23.37
C ASN A 335 1.15 -21.15 24.67
N VAL A 336 -0.06 -21.73 24.74
CA VAL A 336 -0.46 -22.60 25.87
C VAL A 336 0.53 -23.76 25.99
N ARG A 337 0.81 -24.47 24.88
CA ARG A 337 1.77 -25.58 24.87
C ARG A 337 3.18 -25.17 25.29
N ILE A 338 3.71 -24.05 24.81
CA ILE A 338 5.05 -23.56 25.18
C ILE A 338 5.09 -23.24 26.68
N GLY A 339 4.09 -22.48 27.17
CA GLY A 339 4.00 -22.12 28.58
C GLY A 339 4.01 -23.36 29.49
N LEU A 340 3.32 -24.41 29.08
CA LEU A 340 3.23 -25.67 29.83
C LEU A 340 4.49 -26.53 29.72
N THR A 341 5.12 -26.59 28.55
CA THR A 341 6.40 -27.29 28.38
C THR A 341 7.46 -26.65 29.27
N ARG A 342 7.45 -25.31 29.36
CA ARG A 342 8.32 -24.55 30.26
C ARG A 342 7.98 -24.82 31.72
N TYR A 343 6.69 -24.82 32.09
CA TYR A 343 6.25 -25.09 33.46
C TYR A 343 6.62 -26.51 33.93
N ALA A 344 6.38 -27.52 33.09
CA ALA A 344 6.74 -28.92 33.34
C ALA A 344 8.26 -29.14 33.37
N GLY A 345 9.04 -28.38 32.59
CA GLY A 345 10.50 -28.47 32.56
C GLY A 345 11.21 -27.74 33.72
N THR A 346 10.58 -26.73 34.32
CA THR A 346 11.12 -25.98 35.48
C THR A 346 10.77 -26.61 36.82
N ALA A 347 9.80 -27.52 36.86
CA ALA A 347 9.47 -28.27 38.06
C ALA A 347 10.52 -29.38 38.27
N THR A 348 11.53 -29.08 39.10
CA THR A 348 12.52 -30.08 39.54
C THR A 348 11.92 -31.18 40.42
N ASP A 349 10.64 -31.06 40.80
CA ASP A 349 9.84 -32.09 41.45
C ASP A 349 8.57 -32.32 40.62
N SER A 350 8.47 -33.51 40.02
CA SER A 350 7.31 -34.23 39.46
C SER A 350 6.11 -33.45 38.89
N ILE A 351 5.52 -34.00 37.82
CA ILE A 351 4.28 -33.57 37.14
C ILE A 351 3.10 -33.22 38.08
N SER A 352 3.14 -33.66 39.35
CA SER A 352 2.22 -33.36 40.45
C SER A 352 1.97 -31.89 40.78
N THR A 353 2.80 -30.94 40.33
CA THR A 353 2.53 -29.49 40.53
C THR A 353 1.44 -28.94 39.61
N ILE A 354 1.08 -29.65 38.53
CA ILE A 354 -0.02 -29.27 37.65
C ILE A 354 -1.35 -29.65 38.32
N SER A 355 -2.24 -28.66 38.53
CA SER A 355 -3.55 -28.91 39.16
C SER A 355 -4.58 -29.45 38.15
N LYS A 356 -5.53 -30.28 38.60
CA LYS A 356 -6.64 -30.78 37.76
C LYS A 356 -7.41 -29.65 37.03
N PRO A 357 -7.69 -28.48 37.66
CA PRO A 357 -8.28 -27.33 36.95
C PRO A 357 -7.42 -26.80 35.81
N ALA A 358 -6.09 -26.75 35.98
CA ALA A 358 -5.19 -26.35 34.90
C ALA A 358 -5.26 -27.36 33.74
N LEU A 359 -5.21 -28.67 34.03
CA LEU A 359 -5.35 -29.73 33.03
C LEU A 359 -6.66 -29.65 32.25
N LYS A 360 -7.77 -29.34 32.94
CA LYS A 360 -9.07 -29.15 32.30
C LYS A 360 -9.09 -27.93 31.36
N LEU A 361 -8.59 -26.79 31.81
CA LEU A 361 -8.48 -25.58 30.98
C LEU A 361 -7.62 -25.83 29.73
N MET A 362 -6.51 -26.58 29.86
CA MET A 362 -5.67 -26.97 28.73
C MET A 362 -6.45 -27.77 27.68
N TYR A 363 -7.19 -28.76 28.14
CA TYR A 363 -8.00 -29.61 27.28
C TYR A 363 -9.10 -28.81 26.56
N ASP A 364 -9.78 -27.89 27.26
CA ASP A 364 -10.84 -27.09 26.66
C ASP A 364 -10.30 -26.18 25.54
N VAL A 365 -9.16 -25.51 25.73
CA VAL A 365 -8.52 -24.68 24.69
C VAL A 365 -8.03 -25.52 23.51
N ALA A 366 -7.43 -26.69 23.77
CA ALA A 366 -6.99 -27.58 22.70
C ALA A 366 -8.18 -28.15 21.91
N LYS A 367 -9.29 -28.45 22.60
CA LYS A 367 -10.52 -28.99 22.00
C LYS A 367 -11.20 -27.99 21.06
N GLU A 368 -11.20 -26.69 21.39
CA GLU A 368 -11.67 -25.64 20.47
C GLU A 368 -10.93 -25.72 19.12
N GLY A 369 -9.60 -25.91 19.16
CA GLY A 369 -8.79 -26.12 17.95
C GLY A 369 -9.12 -27.41 17.20
N VAL A 370 -9.41 -28.51 17.90
CA VAL A 370 -9.81 -29.78 17.27
C VAL A 370 -11.15 -29.63 16.55
N VAL A 371 -12.15 -29.03 17.19
CA VAL A 371 -13.50 -28.86 16.61
C VAL A 371 -13.44 -28.06 15.30
N ILE A 372 -12.69 -26.97 15.28
CA ILE A 372 -12.51 -26.13 14.08
C ILE A 372 -11.75 -26.90 12.99
N ALA A 373 -10.73 -27.68 13.36
CA ALA A 373 -9.99 -28.52 12.42
C ALA A 373 -10.82 -29.71 11.87
N THR A 374 -11.89 -30.12 12.57
CA THR A 374 -12.81 -31.18 12.12
C THR A 374 -13.95 -30.66 11.25
N ASP A 375 -14.48 -29.46 11.52
CA ASP A 375 -15.61 -28.87 10.75
C ASP A 375 -15.20 -28.51 9.30
N THR A 376 -13.91 -28.27 9.10
CA THR A 376 -13.31 -27.92 7.80
C THR A 376 -13.13 -29.11 6.86
N VAL A 377 -13.02 -30.33 7.40
CA VAL A 377 -13.04 -31.56 6.59
C VAL A 377 -14.42 -31.76 5.93
N ALA A 378 -15.49 -31.27 6.56
CA ALA A 378 -16.83 -31.31 5.98
C ALA A 378 -17.04 -30.25 4.88
N HIS A 379 -16.17 -29.23 4.79
CA HIS A 379 -16.28 -28.11 3.86
C HIS A 379 -14.90 -27.71 3.27
N PRO A 380 -14.23 -28.60 2.52
CA PRO A 380 -12.86 -28.35 2.06
C PRO A 380 -12.83 -27.24 0.99
N GLN A 381 -12.31 -26.06 1.36
CA GLN A 381 -11.89 -25.03 0.40
C GLN A 381 -10.38 -25.17 0.15
N LYS A 382 -9.96 -25.19 -1.12
CA LYS A 382 -8.56 -25.46 -1.52
C LYS A 382 -7.53 -24.44 -0.97
N ALA A 383 -7.92 -23.18 -0.74
CA ALA A 383 -7.02 -22.11 -0.31
C ALA A 383 -6.57 -22.23 1.16
N ALA A 384 -7.32 -22.94 2.02
CA ALA A 384 -7.09 -22.95 3.46
C ALA A 384 -6.30 -24.17 3.99
N LEU A 385 -5.89 -25.09 3.11
CA LEU A 385 -5.31 -26.38 3.48
C LEU A 385 -4.04 -26.25 4.36
N GLY A 386 -3.23 -25.23 4.09
CA GLY A 386 -1.96 -24.97 4.80
C GLY A 386 -2.15 -24.57 6.25
N ALA A 387 -3.03 -23.60 6.54
CA ALA A 387 -3.28 -23.14 7.90
C ALA A 387 -4.03 -24.20 8.74
N TYR A 388 -4.99 -24.91 8.14
CA TYR A 388 -5.68 -26.02 8.83
C TYR A 388 -4.76 -27.19 9.14
N SER A 389 -3.81 -27.52 8.24
CA SER A 389 -2.80 -28.55 8.51
C SER A 389 -1.91 -28.18 9.72
N LYS A 390 -1.53 -26.90 9.85
CA LYS A 390 -0.78 -26.37 10.99
C LYS A 390 -1.61 -26.44 12.28
N LEU A 391 -2.85 -25.95 12.28
CA LEU A 391 -3.75 -26.04 13.43
C LEU A 391 -3.91 -27.49 13.89
N ARG A 392 -4.16 -28.42 12.96
CA ARG A 392 -4.35 -29.84 13.26
C ARG A 392 -3.09 -30.46 13.87
N ALA A 393 -1.91 -30.17 13.32
CA ALA A 393 -0.64 -30.64 13.87
C ALA A 393 -0.38 -30.11 15.29
N VAL A 394 -0.69 -28.82 15.53
CA VAL A 394 -0.56 -28.18 16.85
C VAL A 394 -1.55 -28.77 17.85
N ALA A 395 -2.82 -28.94 17.47
CA ALA A 395 -3.86 -29.54 18.30
C ALA A 395 -3.56 -31.01 18.64
N SER A 396 -3.22 -31.83 17.63
CA SER A 396 -2.80 -33.24 17.76
C SER A 396 -1.62 -33.39 18.72
N SER A 397 -0.59 -32.55 18.56
CA SER A 397 0.57 -32.59 19.44
C SER A 397 0.27 -32.12 20.87
N THR A 398 -0.69 -31.21 21.04
CA THR A 398 -1.12 -30.73 22.36
C THR A 398 -1.97 -31.78 23.07
N MET A 399 -2.87 -32.46 22.36
CA MET A 399 -3.66 -33.58 22.90
C MET A 399 -2.78 -34.75 23.38
N LYS A 400 -1.72 -35.09 22.63
CA LYS A 400 -0.72 -36.10 23.06
C LYS A 400 -0.06 -35.74 24.38
N PHE A 401 0.24 -34.46 24.58
CA PHE A 401 0.85 -33.96 25.81
C PHE A 401 -0.14 -34.02 26.98
N ILE A 402 -1.39 -33.60 26.74
CA ILE A 402 -2.48 -33.65 27.73
C ILE A 402 -2.79 -35.09 28.13
N ASN A 403 -2.89 -36.03 27.18
CA ASN A 403 -3.12 -37.45 27.48
C ASN A 403 -1.99 -38.01 28.37
N ARG A 404 -0.71 -37.74 28.03
CA ARG A 404 0.44 -38.20 28.82
C ARG A 404 0.42 -37.67 30.26
N ILE A 405 0.22 -36.37 30.43
CA ILE A 405 0.19 -35.74 31.76
C ILE A 405 -1.08 -36.11 32.53
N GLY A 406 -2.20 -36.22 31.83
CA GLY A 406 -3.49 -36.59 32.41
C GLY A 406 -3.50 -38.00 32.96
N GLU A 407 -2.85 -38.97 32.30
CA GLU A 407 -2.72 -40.33 32.81
C GLU A 407 -1.98 -40.39 34.16
N GLU A 408 -1.05 -39.46 34.41
CA GLU A 408 -0.33 -39.36 35.69
C GLU A 408 -1.11 -38.59 36.78
N LEU A 409 -1.89 -37.57 36.41
CA LEU A 409 -2.62 -36.69 37.35
C LEU A 409 -4.04 -37.17 37.67
N GLU A 410 -4.68 -37.84 36.72
CA GLU A 410 -6.05 -38.32 36.78
C GLU A 410 -6.11 -39.73 36.17
N PRO A 411 -5.67 -40.75 36.93
CA PRO A 411 -5.64 -42.12 36.43
C PRO A 411 -7.04 -42.55 35.98
N ILE A 412 -7.05 -43.31 34.90
CA ILE A 412 -8.28 -43.79 34.28
C ILE A 412 -8.91 -44.84 35.20
N ASP A 413 -10.18 -44.61 35.53
CA ASP A 413 -10.97 -45.54 36.33
C ASP A 413 -11.11 -46.91 35.64
N GLU A 414 -11.04 -48.00 36.40
CA GLU A 414 -11.12 -49.36 35.87
C GLU A 414 -12.42 -49.61 35.10
N THR A 415 -13.51 -48.91 35.44
CA THR A 415 -14.79 -49.00 34.72
C THR A 415 -14.75 -48.42 33.30
N LEU A 416 -13.75 -47.58 32.99
CA LEU A 416 -13.53 -46.99 31.67
C LEU A 416 -12.46 -47.71 30.84
N GLN A 417 -11.91 -48.81 31.39
CA GLN A 417 -10.87 -49.62 30.76
C GLN A 417 -11.26 -50.13 29.35
N PRO A 418 -12.51 -50.60 29.09
CA PRO A 418 -12.90 -51.05 27.75
C PRO A 418 -12.80 -49.94 26.68
N GLN A 419 -13.20 -48.71 27.04
CA GLN A 419 -13.12 -47.54 26.17
C GLN A 419 -11.67 -47.15 25.92
N TYR A 420 -10.84 -47.17 26.96
CA TYR A 420 -9.40 -46.91 26.86
C TYR A 420 -8.71 -47.91 25.92
N GLU A 421 -8.96 -49.21 26.10
CA GLU A 421 -8.36 -50.26 25.26
C GLU A 421 -8.76 -50.11 23.80
N THR A 422 -10.03 -49.83 23.54
CA THR A 422 -10.54 -49.58 22.18
C THR A 422 -9.82 -48.39 21.54
N LEU A 423 -9.73 -47.26 22.23
CA LEU A 423 -9.03 -46.08 21.73
C LEU A 423 -7.52 -46.32 21.58
N HIS A 424 -6.92 -47.09 22.47
CA HIS A 424 -5.52 -47.42 22.37
C HIS A 424 -5.23 -48.25 21.12
N VAL A 425 -6.06 -49.25 20.82
CA VAL A 425 -5.96 -50.07 19.59
C VAL A 425 -6.15 -49.19 18.36
N ILE A 426 -7.19 -48.36 18.32
CA ILE A 426 -7.43 -47.43 17.20
C ILE A 426 -6.21 -46.52 16.98
N ARG A 427 -5.67 -45.92 18.05
CA ARG A 427 -4.49 -45.04 17.99
C ARG A 427 -3.27 -45.76 17.42
N GLN A 428 -3.03 -47.00 17.83
CA GLN A 428 -1.92 -47.80 17.29
C GLN A 428 -2.13 -48.12 15.81
N THR A 429 -3.34 -48.49 15.41
CA THR A 429 -3.70 -48.79 14.02
C THR A 429 -3.52 -47.57 13.12
N LEU A 430 -4.05 -46.41 13.52
CA LEU A 430 -3.89 -45.14 12.78
C LEU A 430 -2.41 -44.78 12.60
N ARG A 431 -1.59 -44.92 13.65
CA ARG A 431 -0.14 -44.67 13.54
C ARG A 431 0.56 -45.63 12.57
N LYS A 432 0.20 -46.92 12.61
CA LYS A 432 0.74 -47.91 11.66
C LYS A 432 0.34 -47.57 10.23
N MET A 433 -0.94 -47.27 9.98
CA MET A 433 -1.44 -46.88 8.67
C MET A 433 -0.73 -45.62 8.15
N ARG A 434 -0.58 -44.59 8.98
CA ARG A 434 0.13 -43.35 8.61
C ARG A 434 1.58 -43.62 8.20
N ASN A 435 2.28 -44.46 8.97
CA ASN A 435 3.67 -44.81 8.68
C ASN A 435 3.79 -45.65 7.39
N GLU A 436 2.89 -46.60 7.18
CA GLU A 436 2.87 -47.43 5.97
C GLU A 436 2.58 -46.57 4.73
N ARG A 437 1.62 -45.65 4.80
CA ARG A 437 1.40 -44.65 3.76
C ARG A 437 2.67 -43.88 3.45
N ASN A 438 3.28 -43.24 4.45
CA ASN A 438 4.51 -42.45 4.22
C ASN A 438 5.62 -43.29 3.57
N ARG A 439 5.74 -44.57 3.94
CA ARG A 439 6.69 -45.51 3.33
C ARG A 439 6.36 -45.80 1.86
N VAL A 440 5.10 -46.04 1.51
CA VAL A 440 4.65 -46.30 0.13
C VAL A 440 4.89 -45.08 -0.76
N TYR A 441 4.55 -43.88 -0.29
CA TYR A 441 4.78 -42.64 -1.05
C TYR A 441 6.26 -42.31 -1.22
N LEU A 442 7.09 -42.50 -0.20
CA LEU A 442 8.55 -42.36 -0.32
C LEU A 442 9.14 -43.38 -1.29
N ALA A 443 8.67 -44.63 -1.27
CA ALA A 443 9.12 -45.65 -2.22
C ALA A 443 8.73 -45.32 -3.67
N ALA A 444 7.58 -44.69 -3.89
CA ALA A 444 7.12 -44.23 -5.20
C ALA A 444 7.94 -43.06 -5.77
N GLN A 445 8.64 -42.29 -4.93
CA GLN A 445 9.49 -41.16 -5.35
C GLN A 445 10.91 -41.57 -5.78
N VAL A 446 11.30 -42.83 -5.60
CA VAL A 446 12.60 -43.35 -6.03
C VAL A 446 12.58 -43.58 -7.55
N LYS A 447 13.36 -42.81 -8.30
CA LYS A 447 13.45 -42.89 -9.78
C LYS A 447 13.88 -44.30 -10.23
N PRO A 448 13.16 -44.96 -11.16
CA PRO A 448 13.63 -46.19 -11.77
C PRO A 448 14.78 -45.93 -12.75
N SER A 449 15.71 -46.89 -12.88
CA SER A 449 16.80 -46.85 -13.87
C SER A 449 16.27 -46.99 -15.30
N GLU A 450 16.90 -46.29 -16.25
CA GLU A 450 16.42 -45.90 -17.60
C GLU A 450 15.96 -47.01 -18.58
N SER A 451 15.87 -48.30 -18.22
CA SER A 451 15.62 -49.37 -19.22
C SER A 451 14.24 -50.04 -19.23
N GLU A 452 13.31 -49.74 -18.32
CA GLU A 452 11.94 -50.35 -18.34
C GLU A 452 10.84 -49.41 -17.78
N VAL A 453 10.91 -48.11 -18.11
CA VAL A 453 10.18 -47.05 -17.41
C VAL A 453 8.64 -47.18 -17.53
N ASP A 454 8.08 -47.47 -18.69
CA ASP A 454 6.61 -47.37 -18.89
C ASP A 454 5.79 -48.49 -18.24
N VAL A 455 6.24 -49.75 -18.32
CA VAL A 455 5.50 -50.90 -17.78
C VAL A 455 5.61 -50.94 -16.25
N GLN A 456 6.79 -50.62 -15.71
CA GLN A 456 7.00 -50.55 -14.27
C GLN A 456 6.27 -49.36 -13.64
N MET A 457 6.25 -48.20 -14.32
CA MET A 457 5.52 -47.01 -13.86
C MET A 457 4.00 -47.21 -13.89
N LYS A 458 3.46 -47.91 -14.90
CA LYS A 458 2.03 -48.25 -14.96
C LYS A 458 1.63 -49.24 -13.86
N ARG A 459 2.42 -50.30 -13.63
CA ARG A 459 2.21 -51.25 -12.52
C ARG A 459 2.35 -50.59 -11.15
N ALA A 460 3.31 -49.68 -10.97
CA ALA A 460 3.48 -48.93 -9.73
C ALA A 460 2.27 -48.03 -9.44
N LYS A 461 1.74 -47.34 -10.46
CA LYS A 461 0.51 -46.54 -10.35
C LYS A 461 -0.72 -47.38 -9.99
N GLU A 462 -0.89 -48.54 -10.63
CA GLU A 462 -1.97 -49.48 -10.33
C GLU A 462 -1.86 -50.04 -8.89
N THR A 463 -0.63 -50.30 -8.42
CA THR A 463 -0.38 -50.77 -7.04
C THR A 463 -0.70 -49.69 -6.00
N ILE A 464 -0.36 -48.43 -6.28
CA ILE A 464 -0.69 -47.28 -5.40
C ILE A 464 -2.20 -47.04 -5.37
N ALA A 465 -2.90 -47.18 -6.51
CA ALA A 465 -4.35 -47.05 -6.56
C ALA A 465 -5.06 -48.11 -5.69
N GLN A 466 -4.64 -49.38 -5.78
CA GLN A 466 -5.15 -50.46 -4.93
C GLN A 466 -4.83 -50.23 -3.44
N PHE A 467 -3.64 -49.72 -3.15
CA PHE A 467 -3.27 -49.32 -1.79
C PHE A 467 -4.19 -48.22 -1.25
N ASN A 468 -4.44 -47.16 -2.04
CA ASN A 468 -5.29 -46.05 -1.65
C ASN A 468 -6.75 -46.48 -1.42
N GLU A 469 -7.29 -47.38 -2.25
CA GLU A 469 -8.64 -47.91 -2.07
C GLU A 469 -8.76 -48.67 -0.74
N ALA A 470 -7.86 -49.63 -0.48
CA ALA A 470 -7.82 -50.38 0.78
C ALA A 470 -7.59 -49.47 2.00
N TYR A 471 -6.71 -48.48 1.85
CA TYR A 471 -6.41 -47.48 2.88
C TYR A 471 -7.63 -46.62 3.22
N SER A 472 -8.36 -46.14 2.22
CA SER A 472 -9.59 -45.34 2.42
C SER A 472 -10.70 -46.14 3.09
N ALA A 473 -10.87 -47.41 2.73
CA ALA A 473 -11.87 -48.28 3.33
C ALA A 473 -11.58 -48.52 4.81
N GLN A 474 -10.33 -48.81 5.15
CA GLN A 474 -9.89 -49.00 6.53
C GLN A 474 -10.01 -47.71 7.36
N LEU A 475 -9.69 -46.54 6.78
CA LEU A 475 -9.86 -45.26 7.46
C LEU A 475 -11.34 -44.95 7.74
N SER A 476 -12.24 -45.26 6.79
CA SER A 476 -13.68 -45.08 6.96
C SER A 476 -14.26 -45.96 8.08
N GLU A 477 -13.77 -47.19 8.22
CA GLU A 477 -14.16 -48.09 9.32
C GLU A 477 -13.75 -47.51 10.68
N ILE A 478 -12.50 -47.05 10.80
CA ILE A 478 -11.99 -46.42 12.03
C ILE A 478 -12.77 -45.15 12.38
N LEU A 479 -13.08 -44.29 11.41
CA LEU A 479 -13.90 -43.09 11.63
C LEU A 479 -15.30 -43.45 12.14
N THR A 480 -15.88 -44.55 11.64
CA THR A 480 -17.18 -45.05 12.12
C THR A 480 -17.11 -45.46 13.59
N ASP A 481 -16.05 -46.17 13.99
CA ASP A 481 -15.82 -46.58 15.38
C ASP A 481 -15.58 -45.39 16.32
N LEU A 482 -14.80 -44.40 15.88
CA LEU A 482 -14.58 -43.16 16.64
C LEU A 482 -15.87 -42.37 16.83
N HIS A 483 -16.70 -42.23 15.79
CA HIS A 483 -18.02 -41.59 15.91
C HIS A 483 -18.97 -42.37 16.81
N LYS A 484 -18.94 -43.71 16.78
CA LYS A 484 -19.72 -44.56 17.69
C LYS A 484 -19.31 -44.32 19.14
N MET A 485 -18.01 -44.18 19.40
CA MET A 485 -17.47 -43.85 20.72
C MET A 485 -17.94 -42.46 21.17
N GLU A 486 -17.84 -41.44 20.32
CA GLU A 486 -18.28 -40.08 20.66
C GLU A 486 -19.80 -40.03 20.96
N ARG A 487 -20.62 -40.76 20.20
CA ARG A 487 -22.08 -40.87 20.45
C ARG A 487 -22.42 -41.60 21.76
N SER A 488 -21.52 -42.41 22.29
CA SER A 488 -21.74 -43.11 23.55
C SER A 488 -21.62 -42.19 24.78
N ARG A 489 -21.05 -41.00 24.61
CA ARG A 489 -20.83 -40.02 25.68
C ARG A 489 -22.12 -39.25 25.98
N VAL A 490 -22.36 -38.96 27.25
CA VAL A 490 -23.48 -38.11 27.70
C VAL A 490 -22.92 -36.77 28.14
N ASP A 491 -23.41 -35.68 27.54
CA ASP A 491 -22.88 -34.32 27.75
C ASP A 491 -21.35 -34.21 27.60
N GLY A 492 -20.80 -34.99 26.65
CA GLY A 492 -19.35 -35.06 26.41
C GLY A 492 -18.57 -35.75 27.52
N LYS A 493 -19.19 -36.59 28.35
CA LYS A 493 -18.52 -37.39 29.39
C LYS A 493 -18.69 -38.88 29.16
N PHE A 494 -17.67 -39.65 29.50
CA PHE A 494 -17.75 -41.10 29.54
C PHE A 494 -18.43 -41.53 30.82
N MET A 495 -19.49 -42.32 30.67
CA MET A 495 -20.27 -42.85 31.79
C MET A 495 -19.85 -44.30 32.05
N ASN A 496 -19.81 -44.72 33.31
CA ASN A 496 -19.69 -46.14 33.64
C ASN A 496 -21.05 -46.86 33.47
N ASP A 497 -21.05 -48.18 33.65
CA ASP A 497 -22.25 -49.03 33.58
C ASP A 497 -23.34 -48.63 34.59
N PHE A 498 -23.00 -47.82 35.60
CA PHE A 498 -23.92 -47.31 36.62
C PHE A 498 -24.48 -45.91 36.30
N GLY A 499 -24.07 -45.29 35.19
CA GLY A 499 -24.50 -43.94 34.82
C GLY A 499 -23.83 -42.82 35.62
N GLU A 500 -22.69 -43.09 36.24
CA GLU A 500 -21.86 -42.11 36.95
C GLU A 500 -20.70 -41.63 36.06
N VAL A 501 -20.06 -40.52 36.42
CA VAL A 501 -18.88 -39.96 35.73
C VAL A 501 -17.62 -40.36 36.51
N PRO A 502 -16.85 -41.36 36.05
CA PRO A 502 -15.64 -41.81 36.73
C PRO A 502 -14.45 -40.90 36.47
N SER A 503 -13.34 -41.08 37.20
CA SER A 503 -12.09 -40.34 36.96
C SER A 503 -11.39 -40.77 35.66
N GLY A 504 -10.58 -39.88 35.11
CA GLY A 504 -9.82 -40.10 33.88
C GLY A 504 -10.51 -39.55 32.63
N GLN A 505 -11.48 -38.66 32.80
CA GLN A 505 -12.23 -38.06 31.70
C GLN A 505 -11.33 -37.29 30.75
N VAL A 506 -10.39 -36.49 31.29
CA VAL A 506 -9.50 -35.65 30.49
C VAL A 506 -8.53 -36.49 29.65
N PRO A 507 -7.74 -37.43 30.20
CA PRO A 507 -6.83 -38.23 29.40
C PRO A 507 -7.54 -39.10 28.36
N LEU A 508 -8.73 -39.66 28.69
CA LEU A 508 -9.51 -40.48 27.77
C LEU A 508 -10.11 -39.65 26.63
N SER A 509 -10.63 -38.46 26.94
CA SER A 509 -11.16 -37.55 25.92
C SER A 509 -10.07 -37.00 25.00
N ALA A 510 -8.91 -36.63 25.58
CA ALA A 510 -7.76 -36.19 24.80
C ALA A 510 -7.26 -37.30 23.86
N MET A 511 -7.35 -38.57 24.25
CA MET A 511 -7.01 -39.69 23.38
C MET A 511 -8.00 -39.86 22.22
N LEU A 512 -9.30 -39.70 22.48
CA LEU A 512 -10.33 -39.74 21.43
C LEU A 512 -10.12 -38.60 20.42
N ASP A 513 -9.91 -37.38 20.90
CA ASP A 513 -9.64 -36.21 20.06
C ASP A 513 -8.32 -36.35 19.28
N GLU A 514 -7.27 -36.92 19.89
CA GLU A 514 -6.02 -37.28 19.20
C GLU A 514 -6.29 -38.24 18.02
N CYS A 515 -7.14 -39.25 18.23
CA CYS A 515 -7.47 -40.22 17.17
C CYS A 515 -8.23 -39.57 16.02
N PHE A 516 -9.19 -38.68 16.30
CA PHE A 516 -9.86 -37.89 15.26
C PHE A 516 -8.87 -37.01 14.49
N CYS A 517 -7.96 -36.31 15.16
CA CYS A 517 -6.95 -35.51 14.46
C CYS A 517 -6.08 -36.36 13.52
N ILE A 518 -5.58 -37.51 13.98
CA ILE A 518 -4.75 -38.40 13.15
C ILE A 518 -5.54 -38.94 11.95
N ALA A 519 -6.79 -39.39 12.18
CA ALA A 519 -7.64 -39.89 11.11
C ALA A 519 -7.93 -38.81 10.05
N MET A 520 -8.05 -37.54 10.45
CA MET A 520 -8.32 -36.44 9.54
C MET A 520 -7.08 -35.92 8.80
N GLU A 521 -5.90 -35.93 9.44
CA GLU A 521 -4.61 -35.76 8.74
C GLU A 521 -4.47 -36.77 7.58
N MET A 522 -4.96 -37.99 7.79
CA MET A 522 -4.89 -39.07 6.80
C MET A 522 -5.93 -38.92 5.67
N GLY A 523 -7.03 -38.20 5.89
CA GLY A 523 -8.09 -37.98 4.89
C GLY A 523 -7.76 -36.89 3.86
N ASP A 524 -7.25 -35.75 4.31
CA ASP A 524 -7.00 -34.58 3.43
C ASP A 524 -5.93 -34.86 2.36
N GLU A 525 -4.92 -35.67 2.68
CA GLU A 525 -3.79 -35.96 1.78
C GLU A 525 -4.09 -37.07 0.75
N THR A 526 -5.29 -37.65 0.77
CA THR A 526 -5.76 -38.66 -0.21
C THR A 526 -6.58 -38.08 -1.35
N ILE A 527 -6.87 -36.77 -1.34
CA ILE A 527 -7.69 -36.04 -2.36
C ILE A 527 -6.80 -35.28 -3.36
N VAL A 528 -5.50 -35.60 -3.47
CA VAL A 528 -4.59 -35.02 -4.48
C VAL A 528 -4.44 -35.93 -5.68
#